data_AF-A0A5N8W2I8-F1
#
_entry.id   AF-A0A5N8W2I8-F1
#
_cell.length_a   1.000
_cell.length_b   1.000
_cell.length_c   1.000
_cell.angle_alpha   90.00
_cell.angle_beta   90.00
_cell.angle_gamma   90.00
#
_symmetry.space_group_name_H-M   'P 1'
#
loop_
_entity.id
_entity.type
_entity.pdbx_description
1 polymer ?
#
loop_
_entity_poly.entity_id
_entity_poly.type
_entity_poly.pdbx_seq_one_letter_code
_entity_poly.pdbx_strand_id
1 'polypeptide(L)'
;MAGRFSPRPTRTTVRGGEVVVPRQGGEARPAAGSGRTRTWTPKGPLDLGLVLGPLRRGPADPTFRATPDGSVWRTGRTPAGPGTLRVALR
;
A
#
# COMPACT_ATOMS: atom_id res chain seq x y z
N MET A 1 -6.99 17.21 -12.62
CA MET A 1 -7.94 18.30 -12.34
C MET A 1 -8.78 17.90 -11.13
N ALA A 2 -8.21 18.04 -9.91
CA ALA A 2 -8.94 17.72 -8.68
C ALA A 2 -9.75 18.96 -8.28
N GLY A 3 -11.07 18.86 -8.41
CA GLY A 3 -11.98 19.89 -7.93
C GLY A 3 -11.81 20.09 -6.43
N ARG A 4 -11.73 21.34 -6.02
CA ARG A 4 -11.81 21.82 -4.63
C ARG A 4 -13.20 21.49 -4.12
N PHE A 5 -13.34 20.34 -3.47
CA PHE A 5 -14.56 19.94 -2.77
C PHE A 5 -14.70 20.81 -1.53
N SER A 6 -15.53 21.85 -1.61
CA SER A 6 -15.97 22.61 -0.44
C SER A 6 -17.23 21.93 0.09
N PRO A 7 -17.18 21.25 1.25
CA PRO A 7 -18.37 20.60 1.80
C PRO A 7 -19.45 21.67 2.06
N ARG A 8 -20.63 21.46 1.47
CA ARG A 8 -21.80 22.29 1.74
C ARG A 8 -22.37 21.87 3.10
N PRO A 9 -22.57 22.79 4.06
CA PRO A 9 -23.13 22.43 5.35
C PRO A 9 -24.57 21.91 5.15
N THR A 10 -24.82 20.66 5.53
CA THR A 10 -26.16 20.08 5.60
C THR A 10 -26.75 20.32 7.00
N ARG A 11 -28.08 20.23 7.13
CA ARG A 11 -28.89 20.57 8.32
C ARG A 11 -28.41 19.94 9.65
N THR A 12 -27.52 18.95 9.61
CA THR A 12 -26.88 18.31 10.77
C THR A 12 -25.77 19.15 11.42
N THR A 13 -25.26 20.21 10.77
CA THR A 13 -24.17 21.05 11.33
C THR A 13 -24.60 21.95 12.48
N VAL A 14 -25.90 22.16 12.71
CA VAL A 14 -26.43 23.07 13.75
C VAL A 14 -26.20 22.54 15.19
N ARG A 15 -25.94 21.25 15.37
CA ARG A 15 -25.51 20.66 16.67
C ARG A 15 -24.03 20.25 16.68
N GLY A 16 -23.13 21.10 16.16
CA GLY A 16 -21.68 20.88 16.30
C GLY A 16 -21.17 19.58 15.67
N GLY A 17 -21.85 19.07 14.64
CA GLY A 17 -21.55 17.79 13.99
C GLY A 17 -20.38 17.81 13.00
N GLU A 18 -19.37 18.65 13.21
CA GLU A 18 -18.10 18.45 12.51
C GLU A 18 -17.34 17.32 13.18
N VAL A 19 -17.35 16.15 12.55
CA VAL A 19 -16.40 15.09 12.88
C VAL A 19 -15.03 15.55 12.38
N VAL A 20 -14.25 16.15 13.27
CA VAL A 20 -12.83 16.36 13.04
C VAL A 20 -12.21 14.98 12.87
N VAL A 21 -11.92 14.59 11.63
CA VAL A 21 -11.07 13.42 11.39
C VAL A 21 -9.68 13.83 11.88
N PRO A 22 -9.14 13.22 12.94
CA PRO A 22 -7.79 13.54 13.37
C PRO A 22 -6.89 13.30 12.16
N ARG A 23 -6.12 14.33 11.78
CA ARG A 23 -5.01 14.12 10.84
C ARG A 23 -4.23 12.96 11.43
N GLN A 24 -4.04 11.89 10.66
CA GLN A 24 -3.14 10.82 11.07
C GLN A 24 -1.85 11.52 11.50
N GLY A 25 -1.56 11.47 12.81
CA GLY A 25 -0.47 12.21 13.41
C GLY A 25 0.81 11.88 12.66
N GLY A 26 1.80 12.77 12.72
CA GLY A 26 3.13 12.52 12.19
C GLY A 26 3.80 11.37 12.94
N GLU A 27 3.31 10.15 12.74
CA GLU A 27 4.07 8.93 13.00
C GLU A 27 5.32 9.09 12.13
N ALA A 28 6.47 9.21 12.81
CA ALA A 28 7.75 9.35 12.15
C ALA A 28 7.82 8.27 11.06
N ARG A 29 7.93 8.70 9.80
CA ARG A 29 8.18 7.78 8.68
C ARG A 29 9.33 6.90 9.13
N PRO A 30 9.16 5.57 9.22
CA PRO A 30 10.23 4.71 9.72
C PRO A 30 11.50 5.06 8.95
N ALA A 31 12.58 5.32 9.70
CA ALA A 31 13.86 5.67 9.11
C ALA A 31 14.15 4.64 8.01
N ALA A 32 14.46 5.12 6.81
CA ALA A 32 14.70 4.29 5.65
C ALA A 32 16.02 3.52 5.86
N GLY A 33 15.98 2.48 6.69
CA GLY A 33 17.04 1.51 6.77
C GLY A 33 17.26 0.91 5.39
N SER A 34 18.50 0.61 5.04
CA SER A 34 18.82 -0.08 3.79
C SER A 34 17.98 -1.37 3.69
N GLY A 35 17.14 -1.46 2.65
CA GLY A 35 16.27 -2.62 2.47
C GLY A 35 17.08 -3.92 2.38
N ARG A 36 16.64 -4.98 3.08
CA ARG A 36 17.26 -6.30 2.95
C ARG A 36 16.92 -6.90 1.59
N THR A 37 17.93 -7.44 0.91
CA THR A 37 17.76 -8.12 -0.39
C THR A 37 18.17 -9.60 -0.28
N ARG A 38 17.46 -10.47 -1.01
CA ARG A 38 17.80 -11.88 -1.20
C ARG A 38 17.55 -12.26 -2.65
N THR A 39 18.40 -13.12 -3.20
CA THR A 39 18.18 -13.81 -4.48
C THR A 39 17.79 -15.27 -4.23
N TRP A 40 16.89 -15.80 -5.04
CA TRP A 40 16.45 -17.20 -5.00
C TRP A 40 16.22 -17.70 -6.42
N THR A 41 16.64 -18.94 -6.68
CA THR A 41 16.43 -19.62 -7.96
C THR A 41 15.29 -20.63 -7.82
N PRO A 42 14.19 -20.50 -8.58
CA PRO A 42 13.12 -21.48 -8.57
C PRO A 42 13.60 -22.80 -9.19
N LYS A 43 13.01 -23.93 -8.76
CA LYS A 43 13.31 -25.25 -9.32
C LYS A 43 12.77 -25.45 -10.75
N GLY A 44 11.92 -24.55 -11.23
CA GLY A 44 11.30 -24.60 -12.56
C GLY A 44 10.81 -23.22 -12.99
N PRO A 45 10.10 -23.14 -14.13
CA PRO A 45 9.53 -21.88 -14.61
C PRO A 45 8.63 -21.21 -13.57
N LEU A 46 8.73 -19.89 -13.45
CA LEU A 46 7.97 -19.09 -12.48
C LEU A 46 7.38 -17.86 -13.17
N ASP A 47 6.06 -17.76 -13.17
CA ASP A 47 5.35 -16.54 -13.57
C ASP A 47 4.92 -15.78 -12.31
N LEU A 48 5.43 -14.56 -12.13
CA LEU A 48 5.11 -13.75 -10.95
C LEU A 48 3.64 -13.31 -10.91
N GLY A 49 3.02 -13.07 -12.06
CA GLY A 49 1.62 -12.66 -12.14
C GLY A 49 0.68 -13.79 -11.71
N LEU A 50 0.92 -15.00 -12.19
CA LEU A 50 0.14 -16.18 -11.81
C LEU A 50 0.34 -16.56 -10.34
N VAL A 51 1.55 -16.44 -9.81
CA VAL A 51 1.85 -16.84 -8.42
C VAL A 51 1.41 -15.80 -7.40
N LEU A 52 1.63 -14.50 -7.67
CA LEU A 52 1.33 -13.44 -6.71
C LEU A 52 -0.04 -12.80 -6.92
N GLY A 53 -0.62 -12.92 -8.12
CA GLY A 53 -1.94 -12.38 -8.45
C GLY A 53 -3.06 -12.78 -7.48
N PRO A 54 -3.17 -14.05 -7.05
CA PRO A 54 -4.17 -14.48 -6.08
C PRO A 54 -4.07 -13.80 -4.70
N LEU A 55 -2.93 -13.19 -4.37
CA LEU A 55 -2.74 -12.48 -3.10
C LEU A 55 -3.33 -11.07 -3.08
N ARG A 56 -3.78 -10.55 -4.23
CA ARG A 56 -4.40 -9.23 -4.38
C ARG A 56 -5.86 -9.29 -3.93
N ARG A 57 -6.28 -8.37 -3.07
CA ARG A 57 -7.66 -8.32 -2.52
C ARG A 57 -8.68 -7.66 -3.45
N GLY A 58 -8.23 -7.08 -4.56
CA GLY A 58 -9.08 -6.48 -5.58
C GLY A 58 -8.34 -5.45 -6.45
N PRO A 59 -9.00 -4.89 -7.46
CA PRO A 59 -8.39 -3.95 -8.42
C PRO A 59 -7.75 -2.71 -7.78
N ALA A 60 -8.28 -2.25 -6.65
CA ALA A 60 -7.80 -1.08 -5.94
C ALA A 60 -7.03 -1.41 -4.64
N ASP A 61 -6.52 -2.64 -4.51
CA ASP A 61 -5.78 -3.06 -3.31
C ASP A 61 -4.56 -2.16 -3.07
N PRO A 62 -4.55 -1.33 -2.02
CA PRO A 62 -3.43 -0.42 -1.74
C PRO A 62 -2.18 -1.17 -1.26
N THR A 63 -2.32 -2.45 -0.90
CA THR A 63 -1.23 -3.30 -0.40
C THR A 63 -0.54 -4.11 -1.49
N PHE A 64 -0.97 -3.98 -2.76
CA PHE A 64 -0.43 -4.72 -3.89
C PHE A 64 -0.27 -3.83 -5.13
N ARG A 65 0.91 -3.83 -5.75
CA ARG A 65 1.14 -3.10 -7.02
C ARG A 65 2.07 -3.88 -7.94
N ALA A 66 1.57 -4.27 -9.11
CA ALA A 66 2.42 -4.69 -10.22
C ALA A 66 2.95 -3.46 -10.97
N THR A 67 4.22 -3.46 -11.34
CA THR A 67 4.87 -2.36 -12.08
C THR A 67 5.24 -2.79 -13.51
N PRO A 68 5.40 -1.86 -14.45
CA PRO A 68 5.70 -2.18 -15.85
C PRO A 68 7.01 -2.94 -16.07
N ASP A 69 7.95 -2.84 -15.12
CA ASP A 69 9.20 -3.60 -15.12
C ASP A 69 9.03 -5.08 -14.70
N GLY A 70 7.79 -5.55 -14.56
CA GLY A 70 7.47 -6.92 -14.13
C GLY A 70 7.62 -7.16 -12.62
N SER A 71 7.98 -6.14 -11.83
CA SER A 71 8.05 -6.29 -10.37
C SER A 71 6.65 -6.30 -9.74
N VAL A 72 6.55 -6.95 -8.58
CA VAL A 72 5.38 -6.88 -7.71
C VAL A 72 5.80 -6.31 -6.35
N TRP A 73 5.12 -5.24 -5.95
CA TRP A 73 5.23 -4.63 -4.63
C TRP A 73 4.09 -5.11 -3.74
N ARG A 74 4.43 -5.45 -2.49
CA ARG A 74 3.47 -5.81 -1.45
C ARG A 74 3.82 -5.15 -0.14
N THR A 75 2.80 -4.80 0.64
CA THR A 75 2.97 -4.36 2.03
C THR A 75 2.32 -5.35 3.00
N GLY A 76 2.89 -5.49 4.19
CA GLY A 76 2.41 -6.43 5.19
C GLY A 76 2.96 -6.15 6.58
N ARG A 77 2.41 -6.83 7.58
CA ARG A 77 2.93 -6.80 8.96
C ARG A 77 3.95 -7.91 9.15
N THR A 78 5.07 -7.60 9.77
CA THR A 78 6.10 -8.56 10.18
C THR A 78 6.29 -8.47 11.70
N PRO A 79 6.96 -9.45 12.35
CA PRO A 79 7.33 -9.33 13.76
C PRO A 79 8.19 -8.09 14.08
N ALA A 80 8.94 -7.58 13.10
CA ALA A 80 9.74 -6.36 13.22
C ALA A 80 8.96 -5.07 12.90
N GLY A 81 7.64 -5.16 12.68
CA GLY A 81 6.77 -4.04 12.30
C GLY A 81 6.32 -4.09 10.84
N PRO A 82 5.66 -3.02 10.34
CA PRO A 82 5.22 -2.91 8.96
C PRO A 82 6.39 -2.98 7.97
N GLY A 83 6.22 -3.74 6.89
CA GLY A 83 7.26 -3.94 5.87
C GLY A 83 6.72 -3.84 4.46
N THR A 84 7.60 -3.43 3.55
CA THR A 84 7.38 -3.40 2.10
C THR A 84 8.31 -4.38 1.42
N LEU A 85 7.76 -5.26 0.58
CA LEU A 85 8.48 -6.25 -0.20
C LEU A 85 8.36 -5.92 -1.69
N ARG A 86 9.48 -5.95 -2.41
CA ARG A 86 9.52 -5.99 -3.88
C ARG A 86 10.01 -7.37 -4.31
N VAL A 87 9.26 -8.02 -5.19
CA VAL A 87 9.67 -9.24 -5.88
C VAL A 87 9.84 -8.90 -7.36
N ALA A 88 10.97 -9.29 -7.95
CA ALA A 88 11.28 -9.06 -9.35
C ALA A 88 12.03 -10.27 -9.91
N LEU A 89 11.81 -10.56 -11.20
CA LEU A 89 12.69 -11.44 -11.95
C LEU A 89 13.99 -10.69 -12.25
N ARG A 90 15.11 -11.41 -12.24
CA ARG A 90 16.44 -10.90 -12.58
C ARG A 90 17.04 -11.74 -13.67
#